data_AF-A0A087TZ65-F1
#
_entry.id   AF-A0A087TZ65-F1
#
_cell.length_a   1.000
_cell.length_b   1.000
_cell.length_c   1.000
_cell.angle_alpha   90.00
_cell.angle_beta   90.00
_cell.angle_gamma   90.00
#
_symmetry.space_group_name_H-M   'P 1'
#
loop_
_entity.id
_entity.type
_entity.pdbx_description
1 polymer ?
#
loop_
_entity_poly.entity_id
_entity_poly.type
_entity_poly.pdbx_seq_one_letter_code
_entity_poly.pdbx_strand_id
1 'polypeptide(L)' 'MQLFHLTGRHFPKIYIDGKGNKNRRRCVVCAKKNQKQTSHCECKICNVGLYPCFELYH' A
#
# COMPACT_ATOMS: atom_id res chain seq x y z
N MET A 1 -16.34 -12.88 23.51
CA MET A 1 -15.33 -11.82 23.24
C MET A 1 -14.71 -12.14 21.89
N GLN A 2 -15.02 -11.36 20.86
CA GLN A 2 -14.50 -11.62 19.52
C GLN A 2 -13.09 -11.01 19.44
N LEU A 3 -12.07 -11.87 19.50
CA LEU A 3 -10.71 -11.48 19.16
C LEU A 3 -10.71 -11.06 17.69
N PHE A 4 -10.63 -9.76 17.43
CA PHE A 4 -10.21 -9.26 16.12
C PHE A 4 -8.74 -9.67 15.95
N HIS A 5 -8.50 -10.90 15.53
CA HIS A 5 -7.21 -11.26 14.96
C HIS A 5 -7.02 -10.31 13.78
N LEU A 6 -6.05 -9.40 13.90
CA LEU A 6 -5.64 -8.49 12.82
C LEU A 6 -5.58 -9.33 11.54
N THR A 7 -6.57 -9.12 10.68
CA THR A 7 -6.87 -9.98 9.55
C THR A 7 -5.71 -9.88 8.56
N GLY A 8 -4.77 -10.82 8.64
CA GLY A 8 -3.60 -10.92 7.77
C GLY A 8 -2.49 -9.92 8.11
N ARG A 9 -1.28 -10.42 8.38
CA ARG A 9 -0.07 -9.58 8.40
C ARG A 9 0.18 -9.05 6.99
N HIS A 10 -0.16 -7.79 6.74
CA HIS A 10 0.16 -7.13 5.49
C HIS A 10 1.64 -6.73 5.54
N PHE A 11 2.37 -6.96 4.45
CA PHE A 11 3.75 -6.51 4.30
C PHE A 11 3.87 -5.69 3.01
N PRO A 12 4.64 -4.59 3.02
CA PRO A 12 4.89 -3.84 1.80
C PRO A 12 5.66 -4.72 0.81
N LYS A 13 5.18 -4.74 -0.43
CA LYS A 13 5.83 -5.41 -1.56
C LYS A 13 6.10 -4.40 -2.65
N ILE A 14 7.09 -4.66 -3.49
CA ILE A 14 7.33 -3.83 -4.67
C ILE A 14 6.16 -4.03 -5.65
N TYR A 15 5.60 -2.92 -6.12
CA TYR A 15 4.60 -2.89 -7.18
C TYR A 15 5.27 -3.22 -8.51
N ILE A 16 4.74 -4.26 -9.14
CA ILE A 16 5.11 -4.71 -10.46
C ILE A 16 3.88 -4.52 -11.34
N ASP A 17 4.01 -3.79 -12.45
CA ASP A 17 2.91 -3.56 -13.37
C ASP A 17 2.57 -4.82 -14.19
N GLY A 18 1.48 -4.75 -14.97
CA GLY A 18 1.04 -5.87 -15.81
C GLY A 18 2.04 -6.29 -16.91
N LYS A 19 3.13 -5.54 -17.11
CA LYS A 19 4.22 -5.87 -18.03
C LYS A 19 5.43 -6.47 -17.32
N GLY A 20 5.35 -6.70 -16.00
CA GLY A 20 6.46 -7.22 -15.21
C GLY A 20 7.48 -6.15 -14.78
N ASN A 21 7.22 -4.86 -15.02
CA ASN A 21 8.16 -3.79 -14.69
C ASN A 21 7.89 -3.20 -13.31
N LYS A 22 8.96 -2.85 -12.59
CA LYS A 22 8.86 -2.03 -11.37
C LYS A 22 8.28 -0.68 -11.74
N ASN A 23 7.14 -0.33 -11.14
CA ASN A 23 6.45 0.90 -11.46
C ASN A 23 6.00 1.59 -10.16
N ARG A 24 5.48 2.81 -10.28
CA ARG A 24 5.00 3.60 -9.15
C ARG A 24 3.48 3.60 -9.10
N ARG A 25 2.94 3.46 -7.90
CA ARG A 25 1.51 3.54 -7.61
C ARG A 25 1.23 4.74 -6.72
N ARG A 26 0.07 5.37 -6.88
CA ARG A 26 -0.32 6.51 -6.04
C ARG A 26 -0.52 6.04 -4.60
N CYS A 27 0.06 6.78 -3.66
CA CYS A 27 -0.13 6.50 -2.24
C CYS A 27 -1.55 6.90 -1.81
N VAL A 28 -2.34 5.94 -1.30
CA VAL A 28 -3.74 6.21 -0.93
C VAL A 28 -3.85 7.19 0.24
N VAL A 29 -2.94 7.13 1.20
CA VAL A 29 -2.89 8.04 2.36
C VAL A 29 -2.54 9.46 1.90
N CYS A 30 -1.53 9.61 1.05
CA CYS A 30 -1.15 10.90 0.48
C CYS A 30 -2.26 11.48 -0.41
N ALA A 31 -2.96 10.64 -1.18
CA ALA A 31 -4.08 11.07 -2.00
C ALA A 31 -5.21 11.68 -1.17
N LYS A 32 -5.52 11.10 0.00
CA LYS A 32 -6.49 11.68 0.96
C LYS A 32 -6.05 13.05 1.50
N LYS A 33 -4.74 13.30 1.57
CA LYS A 33 -4.15 14.59 1.95
C LYS A 33 -3.96 15.54 0.76
N ASN A 34 -4.58 15.28 -0.39
CA ASN A 34 -4.38 16.00 -1.66
C ASN A 34 -2.93 16.07 -2.15
N GLN A 35 -2.07 15.14 -1.70
CA GLN A 35 -0.70 15.02 -2.16
C GLN A 35 -0.60 14.05 -3.35
N LYS A 36 0.31 14.33 -4.27
CA LYS A 36 0.59 13.52 -5.48
C LYS A 36 1.77 12.56 -5.30
N GLN A 37 2.05 12.11 -4.07
CA GLN A 37 3.13 11.15 -3.82
C GLN A 37 2.81 9.79 -4.44
N THR A 38 3.83 9.23 -5.09
CA THR A 38 3.80 7.90 -5.69
C THR A 38 4.89 7.04 -5.04
N SER A 39 4.62 5.75 -4.93
CA SER A 39 5.45 4.77 -4.24
C SER A 39 5.70 3.56 -5.14
N HIS A 40 6.90 3.00 -5.06
CA HIS A 40 7.21 1.69 -5.66
C HIS A 40 6.68 0.53 -4.80
N CYS A 41 6.23 0.79 -3.59
CA CYS A 41 5.69 -0.20 -2.69
C CYS A 41 4.16 -0.15 -2.68
N GLU A 42 3.57 -1.34 -2.58
CA GLU A 42 2.14 -1.55 -2.43
C GLU A 42 1.87 -2.55 -1.31
N CYS A 43 0.63 -2.52 -0.81
CA CYS A 43 0.04 -3.67 -0.16
C CYS A 43 -0.72 -4.46 -1.21
N LYS A 44 -0.25 -5.67 -1.55
CA LYS A 44 -0.94 -6.55 -2.51
C LYS A 44 -2.31 -6.99 -2.03
N ILE A 45 -2.48 -7.15 -0.72
CA ILE A 45 -3.75 -7.61 -0.13
C ILE A 45 -4.80 -6.52 -0.22
N CYS A 46 -4.46 -5.28 0.12
CA CYS A 46 -5.34 -4.12 -0.02
C CYS A 46 -5.37 -3.52 -1.43
N ASN A 47 -4.50 -3.97 -2.34
CA ASN A 47 -4.35 -3.46 -3.70
C ASN A 47 -4.14 -1.92 -3.75
N VAL A 48 -3.28 -1.38 -2.89
CA VAL A 48 -3.01 0.07 -2.77
C VAL A 48 -1.52 0.37 -2.70
N GLY A 49 -1.09 1.51 -3.27
CA GLY A 49 0.28 2.03 -3.11
C GLY A 49 0.49 2.62 -1.71
N LEU A 50 1.61 2.28 -1.06
CA LEU A 50 1.93 2.69 0.31
C LEU A 50 3.45 2.75 0.52
N TYR A 51 4.00 3.96 0.67
CA TYR A 51 5.35 4.21 1.23
C TYR A 51 5.51 5.73 1.46
N PRO A 52 6.01 6.21 2.61
CA PRO A 52 6.23 5.53 3.90
C PRO A 52 4.93 5.30 4.71
N CYS A 53 3.77 5.67 4.16
CA CYS A 53 2.48 5.63 4.86
C CYS A 53 1.92 4.22 5.14
N PHE A 54 2.74 3.18 5.08
CA PHE A 54 2.31 1.81 5.34
C PHE A 54 1.84 1.65 6.79
N GLU A 55 2.61 2.16 7.75
CA GLU A 55 2.28 2.19 9.19
C GLU A 55 1.08 3.08 9.54
N LEU A 56 0.69 3.99 8.66
CA LEU A 56 -0.47 4.85 8.86
C LEU A 56 -1.77 4.20 8.34
N TYR A 57 -1.65 3.15 7.54
CA TYR A 57 -2.78 2.53 6.83
C TYR A 57 -3.15 1.15 7.39
N HIS A 58 -2.17 0.41 7.92
CA HIS A 58 -2.37 -0.87 8.61
C HIS A 58 -1.93 -0.75 10.07
#